data_AF-A0A946SG03-F1
#
_entry.id   AF-A0A946SG03-F1
#
_cell.length_a   1.000
_cell.length_b   1.000
_cell.length_c   1.000
_cell.angle_alpha   90.00
_cell.angle_beta   90.00
_cell.angle_gamma   90.00
#
_symmetry.space_group_name_H-M   'P 1'
#
loop_
_entity.id
_entity.type
_entity.pdbx_description
1 polymer ?
#
loop_
_entity_poly.entity_id
_entity_poly.type
_entity_poly.pdbx_seq_one_letter_code
_entity_poly.pdbx_strand_id
1 'polypeptide(L)'
;MTTFSRNINLLILFISLAIPLTSFAKSSAEIDAAIESALERFSEEIQGSDSYLDGSRGILVIPKMIKAGVILGMEYGEGALIVDDVKVQYFRAFTTSLGLQVGVGSKDLIILFFDDTAMDDFLYSSGWEVGVDGSIAFLSMGIGGSIDTIESQDPIVGFVFGHKGLIAGMSMEGTKFTKIWPNADTDNEQDEIDEFNEEVIE
;
A
#
# COMPACT_ATOMS: atom_id res chain seq x y z
N MET A 1 -5.82 16.78 -72.63
CA MET A 1 -6.31 15.52 -72.01
C MET A 1 -5.44 15.30 -70.78
N THR A 2 -6.01 15.57 -69.60
CA THR A 2 -5.36 15.69 -68.30
C THR A 2 -5.48 14.40 -67.50
N THR A 3 -4.42 13.98 -66.81
CA THR A 3 -4.44 12.99 -65.72
C THR A 3 -3.38 13.43 -64.69
N PHE A 4 -3.77 14.16 -63.64
CA PHE A 4 -4.16 13.66 -62.31
C PHE A 4 -3.16 12.66 -61.71
N SER A 5 -2.07 13.18 -61.14
CA SER A 5 -1.20 12.45 -60.20
C SER A 5 -1.60 12.83 -58.78
N ARG A 6 -1.84 11.80 -57.97
CA ARG A 6 -2.49 11.83 -56.66
C ARG A 6 -1.48 12.17 -55.56
N ASN A 7 -1.84 13.15 -54.74
CA ASN A 7 -1.22 13.47 -53.45
C ASN A 7 -1.42 12.31 -52.47
N ILE A 8 -0.35 11.72 -51.96
CA ILE A 8 -0.30 10.98 -50.68
C ILE A 8 1.12 11.11 -50.15
N ASN A 9 1.31 11.83 -49.05
CA ASN A 9 2.26 11.42 -48.03
C ASN A 9 1.76 11.85 -46.65
N LEU A 10 1.68 10.84 -45.80
CA LEU A 10 1.04 10.72 -44.50
C LEU A 10 1.60 11.74 -43.50
N LEU A 11 0.75 12.58 -42.92
CA LEU A 11 1.06 13.36 -41.72
C LEU A 11 0.78 12.45 -40.51
N ILE A 12 1.83 11.94 -39.86
CA ILE A 12 1.71 11.21 -38.59
C ILE A 12 1.43 12.22 -37.49
N LEU A 13 0.16 12.39 -37.13
CA LEU A 13 -0.26 13.15 -35.96
C LEU A 13 -0.08 12.25 -34.72
N PHE A 14 1.06 12.39 -34.03
CA PHE A 14 1.24 11.86 -32.68
C PHE A 14 0.29 12.63 -31.74
N ILE A 15 -0.92 12.13 -31.55
CA ILE A 15 -1.77 12.55 -30.43
C ILE A 15 -1.09 11.98 -29.16
N SER A 16 -0.27 12.82 -28.54
CA SER A 16 0.11 12.67 -27.13
C SER A 16 -1.14 12.97 -26.31
N LEU A 17 -1.97 11.95 -26.09
CA LEU A 17 -3.02 12.03 -25.09
C LEU A 17 -2.35 11.88 -23.73
N ALA A 18 -1.85 12.99 -23.20
CA ALA A 18 -1.50 13.11 -21.79
C ALA A 18 -2.82 12.97 -21.01
N ILE A 19 -3.19 11.74 -20.67
CA ILE A 19 -4.21 11.51 -19.64
C ILE A 19 -3.52 11.91 -18.35
N PRO A 20 -3.94 13.00 -17.66
CA PRO A 20 -3.44 13.25 -16.33
C PRO A 20 -3.83 12.02 -15.49
N LEU A 21 -2.85 11.25 -15.02
CA LEU A 21 -3.11 10.31 -13.93
C LEU A 21 -3.38 11.19 -12.71
N THR A 22 -4.63 11.60 -12.54
CA THR A 22 -5.14 12.12 -11.28
C THR A 22 -5.06 10.98 -10.29
N SER A 23 -3.91 10.87 -9.62
CA SER A 23 -3.75 10.02 -8.44
C SER A 23 -4.57 10.68 -7.34
N PHE A 24 -5.82 10.27 -7.17
CA PHE A 24 -6.60 10.71 -6.02
C PHE A 24 -5.89 10.20 -4.77
N ALA A 25 -5.27 11.11 -4.02
CA ALA A 25 -4.79 10.79 -2.69
C ALA A 25 -6.00 10.36 -1.86
N LYS A 26 -5.90 9.20 -1.23
CA LYS A 26 -6.98 8.70 -0.40
C LYS A 26 -7.07 9.57 0.85
N SER A 27 -8.27 9.96 1.28
CA SER A 27 -8.42 10.65 2.56
C SER A 27 -8.09 9.72 3.72
N SER A 28 -7.64 10.26 4.85
CA SER A 28 -7.42 9.48 6.08
C SER A 28 -8.66 8.68 6.48
N ALA A 29 -9.86 9.27 6.40
CA ALA A 29 -11.12 8.61 6.73
C ALA A 29 -11.39 7.37 5.88
N GLU A 30 -11.08 7.43 4.58
CA GLU A 30 -11.26 6.29 3.69
C GLU A 30 -10.18 5.21 3.93
N ILE A 31 -8.95 5.60 4.29
CA ILE A 31 -7.91 4.65 4.74
C ILE A 31 -8.37 3.95 6.01
N ASP A 32 -8.85 4.71 6.99
CA ASP A 32 -9.28 4.22 8.30
C ASP A 32 -10.42 3.21 8.20
N ALA A 33 -11.46 3.51 7.42
CA ALA A 33 -12.57 2.57 7.20
C ALA A 33 -12.09 1.26 6.54
N ALA A 34 -11.09 1.33 5.67
CA ALA A 34 -10.50 0.15 5.05
C ALA A 34 -9.65 -0.66 6.03
N ILE A 35 -8.93 0.01 6.95
CA ILE A 35 -8.17 -0.62 8.04
C ILE A 35 -9.11 -1.38 8.96
N GLU A 36 -10.20 -0.76 9.41
CA GLU A 36 -11.20 -1.40 10.28
C GLU A 36 -11.77 -2.65 9.61
N SER A 37 -12.14 -2.55 8.34
CA SER A 37 -12.63 -3.69 7.55
C SER A 37 -11.58 -4.80 7.40
N ALA A 38 -10.29 -4.48 7.39
CA ALA A 38 -9.23 -5.48 7.29
C ALA A 38 -8.94 -6.15 8.64
N LEU A 39 -9.01 -5.41 9.75
CA LEU A 39 -8.91 -5.98 11.10
C LEU A 39 -10.09 -6.93 11.38
N GLU A 40 -11.31 -6.58 10.99
CA GLU A 40 -12.47 -7.47 11.10
C GLU A 40 -12.24 -8.78 10.32
N ARG A 41 -11.82 -8.69 9.06
CA ARG A 41 -11.45 -9.87 8.26
C ARG A 41 -10.31 -10.66 8.87
N PHE A 42 -9.32 -10.01 9.48
CA PHE A 42 -8.22 -10.69 10.15
C PHE A 42 -8.72 -11.52 11.32
N SER A 43 -9.62 -10.95 12.14
CA SER A 43 -10.26 -11.67 13.25
C SER A 43 -11.09 -12.87 12.77
N GLU A 44 -11.73 -12.77 11.61
CA GLU A 44 -12.53 -13.86 11.02
C GLU A 44 -11.70 -14.95 10.34
N GLU A 45 -10.67 -14.57 9.57
CA GLU A 45 -9.90 -15.50 8.71
C GLU A 45 -8.70 -16.13 9.43
N ILE A 46 -8.13 -15.46 10.44
CA ILE A 46 -6.90 -15.89 11.10
C ILE A 46 -7.18 -16.37 12.52
N GLN A 47 -6.97 -17.67 12.74
CA GLN A 47 -7.11 -18.28 14.06
C GLN A 47 -6.08 -17.72 15.05
N GLY A 48 -6.54 -17.27 16.22
CA GLY A 48 -5.67 -16.69 17.24
C GLY A 48 -5.22 -15.25 16.95
N SER A 49 -5.84 -14.62 15.95
CA SER A 49 -5.68 -13.20 15.58
C SER A 49 -5.63 -12.28 16.80
N ASP A 50 -6.63 -12.34 17.68
CA ASP A 50 -6.71 -11.49 18.87
C ASP A 50 -5.44 -11.57 19.72
N SER A 51 -4.92 -12.78 19.96
CA SER A 51 -3.69 -12.94 20.74
C SER A 51 -2.44 -12.42 20.03
N TYR A 52 -2.38 -12.50 18.71
CA TYR A 52 -1.28 -11.87 17.95
C TYR A 52 -1.35 -10.34 18.02
N LEU A 53 -2.55 -9.77 17.90
CA LEU A 53 -2.75 -8.32 18.01
C LEU A 53 -2.39 -7.84 19.42
N ASP A 54 -2.90 -8.51 20.45
CA ASP A 54 -2.65 -8.18 21.87
C ASP A 54 -1.17 -8.31 22.27
N GLY A 55 -0.45 -9.28 21.70
CA GLY A 55 0.97 -9.50 21.99
C GLY A 55 1.92 -8.54 21.26
N SER A 56 1.45 -7.84 20.24
CA SER A 56 2.29 -6.95 19.42
C SER A 56 2.52 -5.58 20.07
N ARG A 57 3.68 -4.99 19.82
CA ARG A 57 4.04 -3.59 20.17
C ARG A 57 3.42 -2.58 19.22
N GLY A 58 3.20 -3.01 17.98
CA GLY A 58 2.58 -2.20 16.95
C GLY A 58 2.06 -3.05 15.80
N ILE A 59 1.03 -2.53 15.14
CA ILE A 59 0.28 -3.22 14.09
C ILE A 59 0.25 -2.30 12.86
N LEU A 60 1.01 -2.67 11.82
CA LEU A 60 0.90 -2.01 10.52
C LEU A 60 -0.17 -2.73 9.69
N VAL A 61 -1.26 -2.02 9.39
CA VAL A 61 -2.36 -2.54 8.57
C VAL A 61 -2.33 -1.85 7.21
N ILE A 62 -2.08 -2.61 6.14
CA ILE A 62 -2.21 -2.15 4.75
C ILE A 62 -3.39 -2.88 4.09
N PRO A 63 -4.61 -2.32 4.16
CA PRO A 63 -5.79 -2.93 3.58
C PRO A 63 -5.78 -2.83 2.04
N LYS A 64 -6.40 -3.82 1.39
CA LYS A 64 -6.69 -3.83 -0.05
C LYS A 64 -5.48 -3.45 -0.92
N MET A 65 -4.30 -3.99 -0.63
CA MET A 65 -3.12 -3.82 -1.47
C MET A 65 -3.41 -4.40 -2.86
N ILE A 66 -3.47 -3.54 -3.87
CA ILE A 66 -3.86 -3.86 -5.25
C ILE A 66 -2.62 -4.32 -6.01
N LYS A 67 -2.72 -5.48 -6.66
CA LYS A 67 -1.76 -5.95 -7.66
C LYS A 67 -2.23 -5.54 -9.05
N ALA A 68 -1.45 -4.71 -9.71
CA ALA A 68 -1.71 -4.23 -11.06
C ALA A 68 -0.61 -4.70 -12.03
N GLY A 69 -1.03 -5.44 -13.06
CA GLY A 69 -0.17 -5.81 -14.18
C GLY A 69 0.24 -7.27 -14.23
N VAL A 70 0.12 -7.85 -15.43
CA VAL A 70 0.46 -9.26 -15.74
C VAL A 70 1.97 -9.48 -15.87
N ILE A 71 2.75 -8.45 -16.23
CA ILE A 71 4.17 -8.57 -16.57
C ILE A 71 5.10 -7.82 -15.60
N LEU A 72 4.70 -6.63 -15.12
CA LEU A 72 5.54 -5.79 -14.25
C LEU A 72 5.25 -5.97 -12.75
N GLY A 73 4.24 -6.76 -12.39
CA GLY A 73 4.04 -7.29 -11.03
C GLY A 73 4.02 -6.24 -9.92
N MET A 74 3.50 -5.04 -10.17
CA MET A 74 3.50 -3.96 -9.18
C MET A 74 2.35 -4.12 -8.20
N GLU A 75 2.60 -3.80 -6.94
CA GLU A 75 1.59 -3.77 -5.89
C GLU A 75 1.60 -2.42 -5.17
N TYR A 76 0.42 -1.95 -4.79
CA TYR A 76 0.22 -0.66 -4.12
C TYR A 76 -0.85 -0.77 -3.04
N GLY A 77 -0.59 -0.18 -1.88
CA GLY A 77 -1.58 -0.03 -0.82
C GLY A 77 -1.24 1.11 0.12
N GLU A 78 -2.24 1.59 0.85
CA GLU A 78 -2.08 2.62 1.88
C GLU A 78 -2.76 2.16 3.16
N GLY A 79 -2.17 2.52 4.28
CA GLY A 79 -2.62 2.09 5.60
C GLY A 79 -1.93 2.86 6.71
N ALA A 80 -1.94 2.32 7.92
CA ALA A 80 -1.37 2.99 9.09
C ALA A 80 -0.70 2.00 10.04
N LEU A 81 0.33 2.51 10.73
CA LEU A 81 0.85 1.89 11.94
C LEU A 81 -0.01 2.32 13.12
N ILE A 82 -0.46 1.33 13.88
CA ILE A 82 -1.29 1.47 15.08
C ILE A 82 -0.44 1.04 16.29
N VAL A 83 -0.40 1.88 17.32
CA VAL A 83 0.25 1.61 18.60
C VAL A 83 -0.73 2.03 19.69
N ASP A 84 -1.02 1.15 20.63
CA ASP A 84 -1.99 1.39 21.71
C ASP A 84 -3.34 1.97 21.20
N ASP A 85 -3.91 1.33 20.17
CA ASP A 85 -5.14 1.75 19.48
C ASP A 85 -5.10 3.14 18.79
N VAL A 86 -3.93 3.78 18.73
CA VAL A 86 -3.72 5.06 18.07
C VAL A 86 -3.01 4.86 16.73
N LYS A 87 -3.59 5.39 15.65
CA LYS A 87 -2.93 5.46 14.34
C LYS A 87 -1.82 6.52 14.40
N VAL A 88 -0.59 6.10 14.69
CA VAL A 88 0.54 7.02 14.92
C VAL A 88 1.16 7.56 13.64
N GLN A 89 1.04 6.84 12.53
CA GLN A 89 1.59 7.26 11.23
C GLN A 89 0.93 6.49 10.07
N TYR A 90 0.60 7.18 8.99
CA TYR A 90 0.16 6.55 7.74
C TYR A 90 1.34 6.18 6.86
N PHE A 91 1.20 5.08 6.14
CA PHE A 91 2.20 4.55 5.22
C PHE A 91 1.57 4.19 3.88
N ARG A 92 2.36 4.41 2.83
CA ARG A 92 2.19 3.80 1.52
C ARG A 92 3.12 2.61 1.41
N ALA A 93 2.60 1.49 0.96
CA ALA A 93 3.39 0.32 0.61
C ALA A 93 3.39 0.16 -0.92
N PHE A 94 4.58 0.06 -1.49
CA PHE A 94 4.76 -0.11 -2.94
C PHE A 94 5.77 -1.22 -3.20
N THR A 95 5.37 -2.18 -4.03
CA THR A 95 6.22 -3.33 -4.39
C THR A 95 6.46 -3.29 -5.89
N THR A 96 7.73 -3.38 -6.28
CA THR A 96 8.13 -3.62 -7.67
C THR A 96 8.79 -4.99 -7.76
N SER A 97 8.03 -6.01 -8.16
CA SER A 97 8.58 -7.36 -8.28
C SER A 97 9.30 -7.56 -9.62
N LEU A 98 10.55 -8.05 -9.58
CA LEU A 98 11.26 -8.60 -10.74
C LEU A 98 11.05 -10.12 -10.84
N GLY A 99 9.80 -10.58 -10.93
CA GLY A 99 9.46 -12.01 -10.90
C GLY A 99 8.22 -12.37 -11.73
N LEU A 100 8.09 -13.67 -12.04
CA LEU A 100 7.00 -14.28 -12.84
C LEU A 100 5.65 -14.32 -12.08
N GLN A 101 5.31 -13.24 -11.37
CA GLN A 101 4.05 -13.13 -10.65
C GLN A 101 3.00 -12.55 -11.58
N VAL A 102 2.15 -13.44 -12.12
CA VAL A 102 1.05 -13.07 -13.00
C VAL A 102 -0.24 -13.00 -12.18
N GLY A 103 -0.88 -11.84 -12.16
CA GLY A 103 -2.18 -11.72 -11.50
C GLY A 103 -2.73 -10.31 -11.47
N VAL A 104 -4.03 -10.23 -11.26
CA VAL A 104 -4.74 -8.99 -10.94
C VAL A 104 -5.67 -9.32 -9.78
N GLY A 105 -5.60 -8.51 -8.75
CA GLY A 105 -6.34 -8.75 -7.53
C GLY A 105 -5.94 -7.81 -6.41
N SER A 106 -6.48 -8.06 -5.23
CA SER A 106 -6.13 -7.36 -4.01
C SER A 106 -5.94 -8.34 -2.86
N LYS A 107 -5.17 -7.94 -1.86
CA LYS A 107 -4.98 -8.66 -0.60
C LYS A 107 -4.89 -7.69 0.55
N ASP A 108 -5.19 -8.13 1.76
CA ASP A 108 -4.88 -7.40 2.98
C ASP A 108 -3.52 -7.86 3.50
N LEU A 109 -2.76 -6.91 4.05
CA LEU A 109 -1.47 -7.15 4.68
C LEU A 109 -1.50 -6.57 6.10
N ILE A 110 -1.21 -7.40 7.10
CA ILE A 110 -0.95 -6.96 8.47
C ILE A 110 0.47 -7.37 8.84
N ILE A 111 1.23 -6.43 9.40
CA ILE A 111 2.57 -6.67 9.93
C ILE A 111 2.55 -6.33 11.42
N LEU A 112 2.95 -7.30 12.23
CA LEU A 112 3.03 -7.20 13.68
C LEU A 112 4.49 -7.08 14.10
N PHE A 113 4.75 -6.12 14.98
CA PHE A 113 6.06 -5.93 15.59
C PHE A 113 6.01 -6.48 17.01
N PHE A 114 6.83 -7.48 17.32
CA PHE A 114 6.93 -8.06 18.67
C PHE A 114 8.14 -7.50 19.44
N ASP A 115 9.06 -6.84 18.74
CA ASP A 115 10.24 -6.20 19.30
C ASP A 115 10.17 -4.67 19.14
N ASP A 116 10.45 -3.94 20.21
CA ASP A 116 10.40 -2.48 20.24
C ASP A 116 11.46 -1.86 19.32
N THR A 117 12.66 -2.47 19.23
CA THR A 117 13.74 -1.97 18.37
C THR A 117 13.36 -2.11 16.90
N ALA A 118 12.80 -3.26 16.52
CA ALA A 118 12.32 -3.50 15.16
C ALA A 118 11.17 -2.54 14.76
N MET A 119 10.26 -2.25 15.69
CA MET A 119 9.19 -1.26 15.47
C MET A 119 9.76 0.14 15.29
N ASP A 120 10.67 0.57 16.17
CA ASP A 120 11.29 1.89 16.13
C ASP A 120 12.12 2.06 14.85
N ASP A 121 12.91 1.07 14.46
CA ASP A 121 13.68 1.08 13.22
C ASP A 121 12.75 1.25 12.00
N PHE A 122 11.62 0.53 11.97
CA PHE A 122 10.61 0.70 10.93
C PHE A 122 10.02 2.12 10.97
N LEU A 123 9.51 2.55 12.12
CA LEU A 123 8.76 3.80 12.28
C LEU A 123 9.64 5.03 12.07
N TYR A 124 10.90 5.04 12.51
CA TYR A 124 11.76 6.23 12.44
C TYR A 124 12.62 6.30 11.18
N SER A 125 12.65 5.24 10.36
CA SER A 125 13.29 5.29 9.04
C SER A 125 12.67 6.35 8.11
N SER A 126 13.44 6.81 7.12
CA SER A 126 12.95 7.66 6.02
C SER A 126 12.17 6.87 4.97
N GLY A 127 12.25 5.55 5.06
CA GLY A 127 11.55 4.54 4.29
C GLY A 127 12.16 3.19 4.66
N TRP A 128 11.34 2.15 4.67
CA TRP A 128 11.76 0.82 5.09
C TRP A 128 11.41 -0.19 3.99
N GLU A 129 12.38 -1.01 3.58
CA GLU A 129 12.25 -1.97 2.50
C GLU A 129 12.48 -3.40 2.96
N VAL A 130 11.50 -4.27 2.66
CA VAL A 130 11.57 -5.70 3.00
C VAL A 130 12.78 -6.34 2.32
N GLY A 131 13.63 -6.96 3.15
CA GLY A 131 14.83 -7.69 2.77
C GLY A 131 16.08 -6.84 2.58
N VAL A 132 15.94 -5.51 2.58
CA VAL A 132 17.06 -4.56 2.64
C VAL A 132 17.27 -4.05 4.06
N ASP A 133 16.21 -3.52 4.68
CA ASP A 133 16.26 -2.90 6.01
C ASP A 133 15.89 -3.89 7.12
N GLY A 134 15.20 -4.99 6.78
CA GLY A 134 14.91 -6.08 7.69
C GLY A 134 14.06 -7.18 7.04
N SER A 135 13.88 -8.29 7.74
CA SER A 135 13.11 -9.43 7.24
C SER A 135 11.77 -9.54 7.97
N ILE A 136 10.74 -9.98 7.25
CA ILE A 136 9.41 -10.26 7.80
C ILE A 136 9.14 -11.75 7.65
N ALA A 137 8.84 -12.42 8.76
CA ALA A 137 8.39 -13.80 8.73
C ALA A 137 6.92 -13.86 8.32
N PHE A 138 6.62 -14.40 7.14
CA PHE A 138 5.24 -14.50 6.65
C PHE A 138 4.58 -15.82 7.08
N LEU A 139 3.45 -15.72 7.77
CA LEU A 139 2.64 -16.88 8.14
C LEU A 139 1.57 -17.15 7.07
N SER A 140 1.49 -18.42 6.66
CA SER A 140 0.46 -18.89 5.72
C SER A 140 -0.80 -19.33 6.47
N MET A 141 -1.95 -19.03 5.89
CA MET A 141 -3.27 -19.43 6.40
C MET A 141 -3.30 -20.96 6.61
N GLY A 142 -3.42 -21.40 7.87
CA GLY A 142 -3.53 -22.81 8.26
C GLY A 142 -2.36 -23.38 9.09
N ILE A 143 -1.28 -22.63 9.28
CA ILE A 143 -0.23 -23.01 10.24
C ILE A 143 -0.59 -22.41 11.60
N GLY A 144 -1.35 -23.16 12.39
CA GLY A 144 -1.63 -22.85 13.79
C GLY A 144 -0.35 -22.97 14.62
N GLY A 145 0.48 -21.93 14.60
CA GLY A 145 1.51 -21.72 15.60
C GLY A 145 0.86 -21.30 16.92
N SER A 146 1.44 -21.70 18.05
CA SER A 146 1.08 -21.12 19.34
C SER A 146 1.75 -19.74 19.47
N ILE A 147 1.05 -18.79 20.10
CA ILE A 147 1.51 -17.41 20.33
C ILE A 147 2.91 -17.40 20.96
N ASP A 148 3.12 -18.20 22.01
CA ASP A 148 4.39 -18.36 22.72
C ASP A 148 5.58 -18.73 21.80
N THR A 149 5.31 -19.46 20.72
CA THR A 149 6.34 -19.90 19.76
C THR A 149 6.69 -18.81 18.74
N ILE A 150 5.74 -17.92 18.44
CA ILE A 150 5.88 -16.86 17.43
C ILE A 150 6.52 -15.61 18.04
N GLU A 151 6.11 -15.23 19.25
CA GLU A 151 6.73 -14.13 20.03
C GLU A 151 8.22 -14.38 20.33
N SER A 152 8.64 -15.65 20.40
CA SER A 152 10.00 -16.02 20.81
C SER A 152 11.02 -16.13 19.67
N GLN A 153 10.61 -16.06 18.40
CA GLN A 153 11.49 -16.40 17.26
C GLN A 153 11.65 -15.29 16.22
N ASP A 154 10.60 -14.51 15.92
CA ASP A 154 10.65 -13.51 14.85
C ASP A 154 10.22 -12.13 15.36
N PRO A 155 11.08 -11.08 15.26
CA PRO A 155 10.76 -9.74 15.77
C PRO A 155 9.66 -9.02 14.95
N ILE A 156 9.47 -9.44 13.69
CA ILE A 156 8.47 -8.89 12.77
C ILE A 156 7.77 -10.05 12.05
N VAL A 157 6.44 -10.11 12.15
CA VAL A 157 5.62 -11.17 11.56
C VAL A 157 4.57 -10.56 10.64
N GLY A 158 4.44 -11.10 9.43
CA GLY A 158 3.51 -10.64 8.40
C GLY A 158 2.41 -11.65 8.10
N PHE A 159 1.20 -11.17 7.91
CA PHE A 159 0.03 -11.93 7.49
C PHE A 159 -0.52 -11.38 6.19
N VAL A 160 -0.79 -12.28 5.25
CA VAL A 160 -1.42 -11.96 3.96
C VAL A 160 -2.72 -12.74 3.84
N PHE A 161 -3.83 -12.03 3.70
CA PHE A 161 -5.18 -12.60 3.75
C PHE A 161 -6.17 -11.77 2.91
N GLY A 162 -7.46 -12.09 2.94
CA GLY A 162 -8.49 -11.30 2.25
C GLY A 162 -8.31 -11.26 0.72
N HIS A 163 -7.73 -12.32 0.14
CA HIS A 163 -7.41 -12.39 -1.29
C HIS A 163 -8.66 -12.24 -2.16
N LYS A 164 -8.60 -11.33 -3.13
CA LYS A 164 -9.61 -11.18 -4.19
C LYS A 164 -8.93 -11.20 -5.55
N GLY A 165 -9.52 -11.92 -6.49
CA GLY A 165 -8.95 -12.10 -7.83
C GLY A 165 -7.97 -13.27 -7.91
N LEU A 166 -7.24 -13.35 -9.02
CA LEU A 166 -6.25 -14.40 -9.24
C LEU A 166 -4.86 -13.82 -9.05
N ILE A 167 -4.22 -14.18 -7.94
CA ILE A 167 -2.87 -13.75 -7.57
C ILE A 167 -2.03 -15.02 -7.43
N ALA A 168 -0.97 -15.14 -8.23
CA ALA A 168 -0.01 -16.25 -8.16
C ALA A 168 1.29 -15.78 -7.49
N GLY A 169 1.71 -16.49 -6.45
CA GLY A 169 2.93 -16.18 -5.67
C GLY A 169 2.69 -15.19 -4.52
N MET A 170 3.58 -15.23 -3.52
CA MET A 170 3.44 -14.48 -2.26
C MET A 170 4.78 -13.87 -1.78
N SER A 171 5.59 -13.29 -2.68
CA SER A 171 6.80 -12.59 -2.24
C SER A 171 6.50 -11.13 -1.96
N MET A 172 6.83 -10.66 -0.75
CA MET A 172 6.80 -9.25 -0.36
C MET A 172 8.19 -8.59 -0.38
N GLU A 173 9.24 -9.36 -0.71
CA GLU A 173 10.60 -8.85 -0.90
C GLU A 173 10.63 -7.63 -1.82
N GLY A 174 11.36 -6.57 -1.43
CA GLY A 174 11.41 -5.31 -2.18
C GLY A 174 10.16 -4.44 -2.05
N THR A 175 9.24 -4.77 -1.14
CA THR A 175 8.16 -3.85 -0.76
C THR A 175 8.74 -2.72 0.06
N LYS A 176 8.54 -1.49 -0.42
CA LYS A 176 8.96 -0.28 0.27
C LYS A 176 7.77 0.38 0.96
N PHE A 177 7.94 0.66 2.25
CA PHE A 177 7.02 1.42 3.07
C PHE A 177 7.53 2.86 3.20
N THR A 178 6.69 3.83 2.85
CA THR A 178 7.01 5.25 2.89
C THR A 178 5.93 5.99 3.66
N LYS A 179 6.31 6.89 4.57
CA LYS A 179 5.37 7.72 5.33
C LYS A 179 4.58 8.63 4.39
N ILE A 180 3.30 8.78 4.67
CA ILE A 180 2.40 9.70 3.97
C ILE A 180 1.57 10.50 4.98
N TRP A 181 1.02 11.63 4.52
CA TRP A 181 0.12 12.49 5.29
C TRP A 181 -1.15 12.70 4.47
N PRO A 182 -2.16 11.81 4.59
CA PRO A 182 -3.32 11.75 3.70
C PRO A 182 -4.22 12.99 3.69
N ASN A 183 -4.15 13.82 4.74
CA ASN A 183 -4.86 15.10 4.83
C ASN A 183 -3.89 16.29 4.85
N ALA A 184 -2.63 16.12 4.42
CA ALA A 184 -1.79 17.29 4.17
C ALA A 184 -2.38 17.95 2.92
N ASP A 185 -3.15 19.00 3.14
CA ASP A 185 -3.77 19.79 2.08
C ASP A 185 -2.67 20.36 1.17
N THR A 186 -2.35 19.66 0.07
CA THR A 186 -1.54 20.24 -1.01
C THR A 186 -2.37 21.13 -1.93
N ASP A 187 -3.69 21.16 -1.72
CA ASP A 187 -4.67 21.86 -2.57
C ASP A 187 -5.18 23.15 -1.90
N ASN A 188 -5.16 23.24 -0.57
CA ASN A 188 -5.74 24.36 0.17
C ASN A 188 -4.90 25.66 0.08
N GLU A 189 -3.62 25.57 -0.27
CA GLU A 189 -2.84 26.79 -0.55
C GLU A 189 -3.33 27.47 -1.83
N GLN A 190 -3.70 26.72 -2.87
CA GLN A 190 -4.09 27.31 -4.15
C GLN A 190 -5.49 27.93 -4.07
N ASP A 191 -6.43 27.26 -3.38
CA ASP A 191 -7.79 27.76 -3.18
C ASP A 191 -7.81 28.99 -2.25
N GLU A 192 -6.99 29.03 -1.19
CA GLU A 192 -6.86 30.23 -0.33
C GLU A 192 -6.20 31.41 -1.06
N ILE A 193 -5.22 31.16 -1.95
CA ILE A 193 -4.60 32.21 -2.76
C ILE A 193 -5.60 32.74 -3.80
N ASP A 194 -6.41 31.87 -4.40
CA ASP A 194 -7.39 32.25 -5.41
C ASP A 194 -8.57 33.01 -4.79
N GLU A 195 -9.06 32.60 -3.60
CA GLU A 195 -10.09 33.31 -2.84
C GLU A 195 -9.59 34.68 -2.33
N PHE A 196 -8.35 34.74 -1.82
CA PHE A 196 -7.72 36.00 -1.43
C PHE A 196 -7.53 36.94 -2.63
N ASN A 197 -7.12 36.41 -3.79
CA ASN A 197 -6.98 37.22 -5.00
C ASN A 197 -8.33 37.72 -5.50
N GLU A 198 -9.41 36.95 -5.36
CA GLU A 198 -10.76 37.38 -5.76
C GLU A 198 -11.32 38.46 -4.80
N GLU A 199 -11.04 38.36 -3.49
CA GLU A 199 -11.43 39.37 -2.49
C GLU A 199 -10.66 40.70 -2.63
N VAL A 200 -9.41 40.66 -3.11
CA VAL A 200 -8.56 41.86 -3.28
C VAL A 200 -8.88 42.64 -4.58
N ILE A 201 -9.64 42.06 -5.51
CA ILE A 201 -9.96 42.66 -6.81
C ILE A 201 -11.36 43.34 -6.83
N GLU A 202 -12.12 43.32 -5.74
CA GLU A 202 -13.29 44.21 -5.50
C GLU A 202 -12.92 45.51 -4.75
#